data_AF-A0A7J8JII7-F1
#
_entry.id   AF-A0A7J8JII7-F1
#
_cell.length_a   1.000
_cell.length_b   1.000
_cell.length_c   1.000
_cell.angle_alpha   90.00
_cell.angle_beta   90.00
_cell.angle_gamma   90.00
#
_symmetry.space_group_name_H-M   'P 1'
#
loop_
_entity.id
_entity.type
_entity.pdbx_description
1 polymer ?
#
loop_
_entity_poly.entity_id
_entity_poly.type
_entity_poly.pdbx_seq_one_letter_code
_entity_poly.pdbx_strand_id
1 'polypeptide(L)'
;MNNYLFGERLLKCHIMPPEKIHEELFREWHIPFKKPSYPAVKRYNQNRTILQKLRMEERFKKKEKLLRKKLAKKGIDYDFPSLILHKKKKNSASNSDPQKSTNSQVLPKKKKKEVSVTPDTPVKTVDSQGPTPVCTPTFLEKRKSEVAEMNDDDKDNEIIFKQPSSGIKEETPETKIPKRSRKKRRKSDQ
;
A
#
# COMPACT_ATOMS: atom_id res chain seq x y z
N MET A 1 39.21 3.82 -9.50
CA MET A 1 38.07 4.48 -8.82
C MET A 1 38.44 5.02 -7.43
N ASN A 2 39.71 5.35 -7.15
CA ASN A 2 40.05 5.96 -5.87
C ASN A 2 39.74 7.47 -5.92
N ASN A 3 39.13 8.00 -4.86
CA ASN A 3 38.67 9.39 -4.72
C ASN A 3 37.61 9.82 -5.74
N TYR A 4 36.74 8.91 -6.14
CA TYR A 4 35.61 9.23 -7.00
C TYR A 4 34.43 9.76 -6.18
N LEU A 5 33.85 10.89 -6.56
CA LEU A 5 32.65 11.42 -5.90
C LEU A 5 31.42 10.62 -6.33
N PHE A 6 30.91 9.78 -5.43
CA PHE A 6 29.72 8.96 -5.66
C PHE A 6 28.58 9.42 -4.76
N GLY A 7 27.61 10.12 -5.37
CA GLY A 7 26.63 10.90 -4.62
C GLY A 7 27.33 12.00 -3.83
N GLU A 8 27.11 12.04 -2.51
CA GLU A 8 27.72 13.03 -1.61
C GLU A 8 29.01 12.53 -0.94
N ARG A 9 29.49 11.33 -1.28
CA ARG A 9 30.64 10.69 -0.61
C ARG A 9 31.77 10.43 -1.58
N LEU A 10 33.00 10.71 -1.14
CA LEU A 10 34.20 10.31 -1.86
C LEU A 10 34.48 8.83 -1.63
N LEU A 11 34.35 8.04 -2.69
CA LEU A 11 34.73 6.63 -2.72
C LEU A 11 36.25 6.51 -2.66
N LYS A 12 36.77 5.90 -1.60
CA LYS A 12 38.20 5.57 -1.45
C LYS A 12 38.41 4.10 -1.78
N CYS A 13 39.22 3.80 -2.79
CA CYS A 13 39.57 2.46 -3.23
C CYS A 13 41.06 2.23 -3.05
N HIS A 14 41.45 1.26 -2.24
CA HIS A 14 42.84 0.84 -2.03
C HIS A 14 42.92 -0.67 -2.21
N ILE A 15 44.04 -1.16 -2.73
CA ILE A 15 44.29 -2.61 -2.81
C ILE A 15 44.69 -3.08 -1.42
N MET A 16 44.01 -4.11 -0.91
CA MET A 16 44.32 -4.68 0.40
C MET A 16 45.16 -5.95 0.24
N PRO A 17 46.27 -6.10 1.00
CA PRO A 17 47.02 -7.33 1.02
C PRO A 17 46.21 -8.46 1.68
N PRO A 18 46.43 -9.73 1.29
CA PRO A 18 45.62 -10.86 1.74
C PRO A 18 45.71 -11.08 3.26
N GLU A 19 46.83 -10.79 3.90
CA GLU A 19 47.04 -10.93 5.35
C GLU A 19 46.09 -10.06 6.18
N LYS A 20 45.68 -8.90 5.65
CA LYS A 20 44.76 -7.98 6.33
C LYS A 20 43.29 -8.33 6.08
N ILE A 21 43.03 -9.30 5.21
CA ILE A 21 41.71 -9.75 4.84
C ILE A 21 41.44 -11.04 5.61
N HIS A 22 40.36 -11.07 6.39
CA HIS A 22 39.94 -12.29 7.06
C HIS A 22 39.58 -13.37 6.02
N GLU A 23 40.05 -14.60 6.22
CA GLU A 23 39.89 -15.71 5.28
C GLU A 23 38.44 -15.98 4.86
N GLU A 24 37.48 -15.65 5.73
CA GLU A 24 36.05 -15.82 5.45
C GLU A 24 35.35 -14.60 4.84
N LEU A 25 36.02 -13.44 4.77
CA LEU A 25 35.37 -12.17 4.42
C LEU A 25 34.74 -12.20 3.02
N PHE A 26 35.43 -12.84 2.08
CA PHE A 26 34.98 -13.01 0.70
C PHE A 26 34.64 -14.47 0.40
N ARG A 27 34.37 -15.31 1.40
CA ARG A 27 33.91 -16.68 1.10
C ARG A 27 32.65 -16.61 0.27
N GLU A 28 32.59 -17.47 -0.73
CA GLU A 28 31.45 -17.56 -1.66
C GLU A 28 31.22 -16.30 -2.53
N TRP A 29 32.20 -15.39 -2.65
CA TRP A 29 32.06 -14.19 -3.49
C TRP A 29 31.72 -14.48 -4.96
N HIS A 30 32.21 -15.62 -5.46
CA HIS A 30 32.01 -16.06 -6.84
C HIS A 30 30.66 -16.76 -7.07
N ILE A 31 29.84 -16.97 -6.02
CA ILE A 31 28.55 -17.63 -6.17
C ILE A 31 27.60 -16.66 -6.87
N PRO A 32 27.18 -16.93 -8.12
CA PRO A 32 26.22 -16.08 -8.78
C PRO A 32 24.87 -16.15 -8.05
N PHE A 33 24.13 -15.03 -8.06
CA PHE A 33 22.79 -15.01 -7.52
C PHE A 33 21.88 -16.00 -8.25
N LYS A 34 21.44 -17.05 -7.56
CA LYS A 34 20.47 -18.01 -8.09
C LYS A 34 19.06 -17.49 -7.86
N LYS A 35 18.29 -17.34 -8.93
CA LYS A 35 16.86 -17.02 -8.83
C LYS A 35 16.16 -18.10 -7.99
N PRO A 36 15.27 -17.73 -7.04
CA PRO A 36 14.56 -18.70 -6.23
C PRO A 36 13.78 -19.70 -7.09
N SER A 37 14.08 -20.99 -6.96
CA SER A 37 13.43 -22.07 -7.73
C SER A 37 11.94 -22.21 -7.38
N TYR A 38 11.59 -22.01 -6.09
CA TYR A 38 10.22 -22.12 -5.61
C TYR A 38 9.71 -20.78 -5.06
N PRO A 39 9.22 -19.89 -5.94
CA PRO A 39 8.86 -18.53 -5.54
C PRO A 39 7.71 -18.58 -4.53
N ALA A 40 7.86 -17.80 -3.46
CA ALA A 40 6.84 -17.69 -2.41
C ALA A 40 5.46 -17.32 -2.98
N VAL A 41 5.44 -16.51 -4.05
CA VAL A 41 4.22 -16.12 -4.78
C VAL A 41 3.42 -17.34 -5.25
N LYS A 42 4.07 -18.34 -5.88
CA LYS A 42 3.39 -19.56 -6.35
C LYS A 42 2.77 -20.34 -5.19
N ARG A 43 3.46 -20.40 -4.04
CA ARG A 43 2.95 -21.08 -2.84
C ARG A 43 1.75 -20.38 -2.21
N TYR A 44 1.74 -19.06 -2.22
CA TYR A 44 0.66 -18.29 -1.63
C TYR A 44 -0.57 -18.27 -2.54
N ASN A 45 -0.35 -18.13 -3.84
CA ASN A 45 -1.40 -18.04 -4.85
C ASN A 45 -1.90 -19.41 -5.34
N GLN A 46 -1.33 -20.52 -4.87
CA GLN A 46 -1.80 -21.85 -5.24
C GLN A 46 -3.27 -22.05 -4.85
N ASN A 47 -4.04 -22.67 -5.74
CA ASN A 47 -5.42 -23.03 -5.47
C ASN A 47 -5.48 -24.08 -4.37
N ARG A 48 -6.23 -23.80 -3.29
CA ARG A 48 -6.32 -24.69 -2.13
C ARG A 48 -7.54 -25.60 -2.21
N THR A 49 -7.33 -26.86 -1.86
CA THR A 49 -8.40 -27.86 -1.68
C THR A 49 -9.27 -27.55 -0.47
N ILE A 50 -10.47 -28.13 -0.43
CA ILE A 50 -11.45 -27.92 0.65
C ILE A 50 -10.86 -28.32 2.02
N LEU A 51 -10.22 -29.49 2.10
CA LEU A 51 -9.54 -29.95 3.33
C LEU A 51 -8.48 -28.94 3.82
N GLN A 52 -7.71 -28.37 2.89
CA GLN A 52 -6.70 -27.38 3.23
C GLN A 52 -7.34 -26.07 3.74
N LYS A 53 -8.47 -25.66 3.16
CA LYS A 53 -9.25 -24.50 3.63
C LYS A 53 -9.75 -24.72 5.06
N LEU A 54 -10.33 -25.89 5.36
CA LEU A 54 -10.77 -26.24 6.72
C LEU A 54 -9.60 -26.22 7.72
N ARG A 55 -8.45 -26.83 7.36
CA ARG A 55 -7.24 -26.80 8.21
C ARG A 55 -6.73 -25.39 8.47
N MET A 56 -6.86 -24.49 7.50
CA MET A 56 -6.51 -23.09 7.68
C MET A 56 -7.50 -22.35 8.57
N GLU A 57 -8.80 -22.60 8.44
CA GLU A 57 -9.83 -22.04 9.33
C GLU A 57 -9.57 -22.44 10.79
N GLU A 58 -9.22 -23.71 11.03
CA GLU A 58 -8.82 -24.16 12.37
C GLU A 58 -7.57 -23.43 12.89
N ARG A 59 -6.54 -23.29 12.04
CA ARG A 59 -5.33 -22.54 12.40
C ARG A 59 -5.64 -21.07 12.67
N PHE A 60 -6.57 -20.49 11.91
CA PHE A 60 -7.01 -19.12 12.07
C PHE A 60 -7.73 -18.93 13.42
N LYS A 61 -8.72 -19.77 13.73
CA LYS A 61 -9.42 -19.80 15.03
C LYS A 61 -8.44 -19.93 16.21
N LYS A 62 -7.44 -20.81 16.09
CA LYS A 62 -6.39 -20.97 17.12
C LYS A 62 -5.58 -19.68 17.31
N LYS A 63 -5.18 -19.02 16.23
CA LYS A 63 -4.43 -17.75 16.29
C LYS A 63 -5.28 -16.62 16.86
N GLU A 64 -6.54 -16.53 16.47
CA GLU A 64 -7.49 -15.54 16.99
C GLU A 64 -7.66 -15.69 18.51
N LYS A 65 -7.86 -16.91 19.00
CA LYS A 65 -7.95 -17.17 20.45
C LYS A 65 -6.67 -16.77 21.19
N LEU A 66 -5.51 -17.04 20.62
CA LEU A 66 -4.23 -16.61 21.20
C LEU A 66 -4.08 -15.09 21.22
N LEU A 67 -4.55 -14.40 20.18
CA LEU A 67 -4.53 -12.95 20.11
C LEU A 67 -5.45 -12.34 21.18
N ARG A 68 -6.70 -12.82 21.29
CA ARG A 68 -7.65 -12.38 22.32
C ARG A 68 -7.07 -12.55 23.73
N LYS A 69 -6.44 -13.69 24.02
CA LYS A 69 -5.74 -13.92 25.30
C LYS A 69 -4.61 -12.92 25.55
N LYS A 70 -3.84 -12.56 24.51
CA LYS A 70 -2.76 -11.56 24.63
C LYS A 70 -3.32 -10.15 24.88
N LEU A 71 -4.44 -9.80 24.26
CA LEU A 71 -5.10 -8.50 24.47
C LEU A 71 -5.71 -8.40 25.87
N ALA A 72 -6.42 -9.44 26.31
CA ALA A 72 -6.94 -9.52 27.67
C ALA A 72 -5.84 -9.41 28.72
N LYS A 73 -4.68 -10.07 28.48
CA LYS A 73 -3.49 -9.93 29.36
C LYS A 73 -2.97 -8.49 29.42
N LYS A 74 -3.16 -7.70 28.37
CA LYS A 74 -2.81 -6.28 28.32
C LYS A 74 -3.94 -5.37 28.84
N GLY A 75 -5.07 -5.93 29.30
CA GLY A 75 -6.23 -5.18 29.77
C GLY A 75 -7.08 -4.56 28.65
N ILE A 76 -6.90 -4.99 27.40
CA ILE A 76 -7.67 -4.48 26.26
C ILE A 76 -8.84 -5.43 26.01
N ASP A 77 -10.06 -4.94 26.25
CA ASP A 77 -11.28 -5.65 25.86
C ASP A 77 -11.61 -5.34 24.40
N TYR A 78 -11.42 -6.34 23.54
CA TYR A 78 -11.60 -6.19 22.10
C TYR A 78 -12.19 -7.46 21.50
N ASP A 79 -13.39 -7.33 20.93
CA ASP A 79 -14.06 -8.39 20.20
C ASP A 79 -13.87 -8.24 18.68
N PHE A 80 -13.34 -9.28 18.04
CA PHE A 80 -13.11 -9.30 16.59
C PHE A 80 -14.34 -9.89 15.89
N PRO A 81 -14.90 -9.22 14.87
CA PRO A 81 -15.84 -9.84 13.97
C PRO A 81 -15.19 -11.05 13.29
N SER A 82 -15.92 -12.17 13.20
CA SER A 82 -15.43 -13.36 12.53
C SER A 82 -15.22 -13.07 11.04
N LEU A 83 -13.97 -13.06 10.58
CA LEU A 83 -13.61 -12.78 9.18
C LEU A 83 -13.98 -13.92 8.21
N ILE A 84 -14.49 -15.04 8.72
CA ILE A 84 -15.00 -16.12 7.89
C ILE A 84 -16.37 -15.68 7.37
N LEU A 85 -16.43 -15.21 6.13
CA LEU A 85 -17.68 -14.95 5.43
C LEU A 85 -18.46 -16.26 5.32
N HIS A 86 -19.38 -16.49 6.25
CA HIS A 86 -20.40 -17.51 6.09
C HIS A 86 -21.14 -17.19 4.79
N LYS A 87 -21.00 -18.04 3.77
CA LYS A 87 -21.89 -17.98 2.61
C LYS A 87 -23.30 -18.13 3.17
N LYS A 88 -24.08 -17.05 3.16
CA LYS A 88 -25.51 -17.09 3.53
C LYS A 88 -26.14 -18.23 2.73
N LYS A 89 -26.55 -19.30 3.42
CA LYS A 89 -27.49 -20.25 2.84
C LYS A 89 -28.75 -19.44 2.56
N LYS A 90 -29.08 -19.27 1.28
CA LYS A 90 -30.43 -18.85 0.90
C LYS A 90 -31.33 -20.03 1.26
N ASN A 91 -31.97 -19.97 2.41
CA ASN A 91 -33.09 -20.85 2.70
C ASN A 91 -34.25 -20.37 1.83
N SER A 92 -34.46 -20.97 0.67
CA SER A 92 -35.76 -20.93 -0.01
C SER A 92 -36.43 -22.27 0.28
N ALA A 93 -37.55 -22.17 0.99
CA ALA A 93 -38.43 -23.27 1.31
C ALA A 93 -38.88 -24.01 0.04
N SER A 94 -39.23 -25.27 0.27
CA SER A 94 -39.68 -26.29 -0.67
C SER A 94 -40.96 -25.94 -1.43
N ASN A 95 -40.97 -26.34 -2.71
CA ASN A 95 -42.09 -26.76 -3.57
C ASN A 95 -42.92 -25.69 -4.31
N SER A 96 -42.51 -25.36 -5.54
CA SER A 96 -43.38 -25.26 -6.74
C SER A 96 -42.54 -25.24 -8.04
N ASP A 97 -43.15 -25.74 -9.11
CA ASP A 97 -42.59 -26.20 -10.40
C ASP A 97 -41.58 -25.31 -11.17
N PRO A 98 -40.71 -25.91 -12.02
CA PRO A 98 -39.72 -25.18 -12.79
C PRO A 98 -40.30 -24.65 -14.11
N GLN A 99 -40.62 -23.35 -14.17
CA GLN A 99 -40.87 -22.65 -15.43
C GLN A 99 -39.74 -21.64 -15.73
N LYS A 100 -38.99 -22.00 -16.77
CA LYS A 100 -38.11 -21.24 -17.66
C LYS A 100 -38.29 -19.70 -17.59
N SER A 101 -37.19 -18.98 -17.36
CA SER A 101 -36.91 -17.76 -18.15
C SER A 101 -35.46 -17.31 -18.00
N THR A 102 -34.79 -17.28 -19.13
CA THR A 102 -33.58 -16.51 -19.40
C THR A 102 -33.90 -15.02 -19.27
N ASN A 103 -33.17 -14.27 -18.43
CA ASN A 103 -32.75 -12.93 -18.84
C ASN A 103 -31.65 -12.34 -17.95
N SER A 104 -30.68 -11.78 -18.65
CA SER A 104 -29.47 -11.12 -18.21
C SER A 104 -29.73 -9.64 -17.94
N GLN A 105 -29.67 -9.16 -16.70
CA GLN A 105 -29.63 -7.71 -16.40
C GLN A 105 -28.80 -7.50 -15.10
N VAL A 106 -27.55 -7.04 -15.19
CA VAL A 106 -27.07 -5.64 -15.29
C VAL A 106 -27.37 -4.82 -14.02
N LEU A 107 -26.29 -4.38 -13.37
CA LEU A 107 -26.23 -3.53 -12.20
C LEU A 107 -26.89 -2.15 -12.43
N PRO A 108 -27.68 -1.60 -11.48
CA PRO A 108 -28.18 -0.23 -11.59
C PRO A 108 -27.12 0.78 -11.13
N LYS A 109 -26.74 1.67 -12.04
CA LYS A 109 -25.95 2.88 -11.78
C LYS A 109 -26.80 3.89 -10.99
N LYS A 110 -26.27 4.40 -9.87
CA LYS A 110 -26.90 5.48 -9.09
C LYS A 110 -26.83 6.80 -9.86
N LYS A 111 -28.00 7.43 -10.06
CA LYS A 111 -28.20 8.77 -10.62
C LYS A 111 -27.67 9.85 -9.66
N LYS A 112 -27.09 10.89 -10.27
CA LYS A 112 -26.69 12.16 -9.64
C LYS A 112 -27.91 12.91 -9.11
N LYS A 113 -27.76 13.59 -7.96
CA LYS A 113 -28.67 14.63 -7.48
C LYS A 113 -28.01 15.99 -7.76
N GLU A 114 -28.72 16.83 -8.49
CA GLU A 114 -28.41 18.26 -8.64
C GLU A 114 -28.95 19.05 -7.44
N VAL A 115 -28.23 20.12 -7.07
CA VAL A 115 -28.71 21.19 -6.18
C VAL A 115 -28.32 22.53 -6.81
N SER A 116 -29.20 23.50 -6.58
CA SER A 116 -29.48 24.77 -7.23
C SER A 116 -28.46 25.92 -7.08
N VAL A 117 -28.62 26.88 -8.01
CA VAL A 117 -27.87 28.10 -8.37
C VAL A 117 -27.92 29.25 -7.34
N THR A 118 -26.90 30.13 -7.31
CA THR A 118 -27.06 31.61 -7.25
C THR A 118 -25.85 32.32 -7.90
N PRO A 119 -26.05 33.47 -8.57
CA PRO A 119 -25.09 34.14 -9.45
C PRO A 119 -24.27 35.19 -8.67
N ASP A 120 -23.03 35.44 -9.12
CA ASP A 120 -22.22 36.65 -8.90
C ASP A 120 -20.76 36.33 -8.55
N THR A 121 -20.03 35.79 -9.53
CA THR A 121 -18.58 35.97 -9.67
C THR A 121 -18.25 35.65 -11.13
N PRO A 122 -17.39 36.41 -11.84
CA PRO A 122 -17.02 36.08 -13.22
C PRO A 122 -16.07 34.89 -13.21
N VAL A 123 -16.61 33.69 -13.03
CA VAL A 123 -15.84 32.46 -13.02
C VAL A 123 -15.56 32.08 -14.47
N LYS A 124 -14.41 32.49 -15.01
CA LYS A 124 -13.83 31.89 -16.21
C LYS A 124 -13.31 30.48 -15.88
N THR A 125 -14.18 29.59 -15.41
CA THR A 125 -13.82 28.17 -15.23
C THR A 125 -13.80 27.52 -16.60
N VAL A 126 -12.59 27.22 -17.07
CA VAL A 126 -12.39 26.34 -18.22
C VAL A 126 -12.79 24.92 -17.79
N ASP A 127 -13.58 24.24 -18.62
CA ASP A 127 -13.99 22.85 -18.35
C ASP A 127 -12.77 21.94 -18.25
N SER A 128 -12.70 21.15 -17.17
CA SER A 128 -11.67 20.14 -16.94
C SER A 128 -11.56 19.07 -18.03
N GLN A 129 -12.60 18.90 -18.86
CA GLN A 129 -12.61 17.93 -19.97
C GLN A 129 -12.35 18.58 -21.35
N GLY A 130 -12.12 19.89 -21.40
CA GLY A 130 -11.84 20.61 -22.65
C GLY A 130 -10.46 20.31 -23.24
N PRO A 131 -10.21 20.74 -24.50
CA PRO A 131 -8.88 20.65 -25.10
C PRO A 131 -7.87 21.49 -24.32
N THR A 132 -6.69 20.93 -24.04
CA THR A 132 -5.59 21.61 -23.34
C THR A 132 -4.70 22.33 -24.35
N PRO A 133 -4.75 23.67 -24.46
CA PRO A 133 -3.92 24.40 -25.40
C PRO A 133 -2.44 24.30 -25.01
N VAL A 134 -1.56 24.34 -26.01
CA VAL A 134 -0.09 24.29 -25.80
C VAL A 134 0.37 25.61 -25.16
N CYS A 135 1.32 25.52 -24.21
CA CYS A 135 1.92 26.70 -23.57
C CYS A 135 2.82 27.45 -24.56
N THR A 136 2.35 28.58 -25.09
CA THR A 136 3.11 29.45 -26.00
C THR A 136 3.95 30.49 -25.23
N PRO A 137 5.02 31.05 -25.81
CA PRO A 137 5.85 32.08 -25.16
C PRO A 137 5.05 33.29 -24.68
N THR A 138 4.03 33.70 -25.44
CA THR A 138 3.11 34.79 -25.09
C THR A 138 2.31 34.54 -23.82
N PHE A 139 2.02 33.28 -23.47
CA PHE A 139 1.36 32.93 -22.21
C PHE A 139 2.32 33.09 -21.02
N LEU A 140 3.60 32.75 -21.21
CA LEU A 140 4.63 32.93 -20.19
C LEU A 140 4.90 34.42 -19.91
N GLU A 141 4.94 35.26 -20.96
CA GLU A 141 5.07 36.72 -20.80
C GLU A 141 3.91 37.30 -20.00
N LYS A 142 2.67 36.89 -20.30
CA LYS A 142 1.48 37.31 -19.55
C LYS A 142 1.51 36.90 -18.07
N ARG A 143 1.94 35.68 -17.76
CA ARG A 143 2.08 35.25 -16.35
C ARG A 143 3.16 36.04 -15.61
N LYS A 144 4.24 36.41 -16.28
CA LYS A 144 5.30 37.24 -15.66
C LYS A 144 4.82 38.66 -15.35
N SER A 145 4.03 39.28 -16.24
CA SER A 145 3.45 40.59 -15.97
C SER A 145 2.41 40.52 -14.84
N GLU A 146 1.60 39.46 -14.80
CA GLU A 146 0.61 39.24 -13.74
C GLU A 146 1.28 39.08 -12.36
N VAL A 147 2.33 38.26 -12.26
CA VAL A 147 3.11 38.10 -11.02
C VAL A 147 3.77 39.42 -10.58
N ALA A 148 4.15 40.28 -11.52
CA ALA A 148 4.72 41.59 -11.20
C ALA A 148 3.67 42.59 -10.66
N GLU A 149 2.38 42.36 -10.91
CA GLU A 149 1.27 43.17 -10.39
C GLU A 149 0.68 42.63 -9.07
N MET A 150 0.98 41.38 -8.70
CA MET A 150 0.53 40.77 -7.44
C MET A 150 1.40 41.21 -6.26
N ASN A 151 0.77 41.52 -5.12
CA ASN A 151 1.46 41.84 -3.87
C ASN A 151 1.66 40.58 -3.02
N ASP A 152 2.59 40.61 -2.06
CA ASP A 152 2.87 39.47 -1.16
C ASP A 152 1.66 39.05 -0.30
N ASP A 153 0.65 39.92 -0.16
CA ASP A 153 -0.59 39.64 0.57
C ASP A 153 -1.67 38.94 -0.28
N ASP A 154 -1.50 38.85 -1.60
CA ASP A 154 -2.45 38.20 -2.51
C ASP A 154 -2.29 36.68 -2.45
N LYS A 155 -3.31 35.98 -1.94
CA LYS A 155 -3.28 34.52 -1.82
C LYS A 155 -3.46 33.84 -3.18
N ASP A 156 -2.56 32.91 -3.50
CA ASP A 156 -2.65 32.04 -4.67
C ASP A 156 -3.86 31.10 -4.61
N ASN A 157 -4.94 31.47 -5.31
CA ASN A 157 -6.18 30.67 -5.37
C ASN A 157 -6.21 29.66 -6.54
N GLU A 158 -5.18 29.60 -7.39
CA GLU A 158 -5.12 28.68 -8.55
C GLU A 158 -4.90 27.22 -8.12
N ILE A 159 -4.19 26.99 -7.01
CA ILE A 159 -3.77 25.65 -6.58
C ILE A 159 -4.70 25.13 -5.47
N ILE A 160 -5.51 24.12 -5.81
CA ILE A 160 -6.42 23.48 -4.84
C ILE A 160 -5.82 22.15 -4.37
N PHE A 161 -5.45 22.08 -3.09
CA PHE A 161 -4.98 20.84 -2.46
C PHE A 161 -6.15 19.91 -2.09
N LYS A 162 -6.21 18.73 -2.73
CA LYS A 162 -7.14 17.66 -2.29
C LYS A 162 -6.55 16.90 -1.11
N GLN A 163 -6.86 17.31 0.10
CA GLN A 163 -6.48 16.58 1.31
C GLN A 163 -7.40 15.37 1.56
N PRO A 164 -6.86 14.25 2.07
CA PRO A 164 -7.68 13.13 2.55
C PRO A 164 -8.48 13.56 3.80
N SER A 165 -9.72 13.09 3.92
CA SER A 165 -10.61 13.46 5.03
C SER A 165 -9.99 13.08 6.39
N SER A 166 -9.61 14.08 7.18
CA SER A 166 -9.08 13.92 8.54
C SER A 166 -10.19 13.51 9.50
N GLY A 167 -10.32 12.19 9.70
CA GLY A 167 -11.29 11.59 10.62
C GLY A 167 -10.75 10.36 11.32
N ILE A 168 -9.46 10.30 11.65
CA ILE A 168 -8.88 9.31 12.55
C ILE A 168 -7.80 10.01 13.37
N LYS A 169 -8.06 10.22 14.67
CA LYS A 169 -7.03 10.58 15.64
C LYS A 169 -6.23 9.30 15.94
N GLU A 170 -5.01 9.21 15.43
CA GLU A 170 -4.03 8.24 15.96
C GLU A 170 -3.07 9.00 16.88
N GLU A 171 -3.35 8.94 18.18
CA GLU A 171 -2.31 9.14 19.19
C GLU A 171 -1.30 7.99 19.04
N THR A 172 -0.05 8.35 18.74
CA THR A 172 1.04 7.39 18.57
C THR A 172 1.73 7.17 19.91
N PRO A 173 1.67 5.98 20.54
CA PRO A 173 2.59 5.66 21.62
C PRO A 173 3.92 5.16 21.02
N GLU A 174 5.01 5.86 21.35
CA GLU A 174 6.37 5.45 21.03
C GLU A 174 6.66 4.03 21.58
N THR A 175 6.96 3.09 20.67
CA THR A 175 7.34 1.73 21.04
C THR A 175 8.84 1.55 20.92
N LYS A 176 9.52 1.35 22.06
CA LYS A 176 10.95 1.00 22.12
C LYS A 176 11.22 -0.33 21.40
N ILE A 177 12.20 -0.33 20.50
CA ILE A 177 12.59 -1.48 19.69
C ILE A 177 13.30 -2.54 20.56
N PRO A 178 12.87 -3.81 20.57
CA PRO A 178 13.58 -4.87 21.30
C PRO A 178 14.84 -5.32 20.55
N LYS A 179 15.96 -5.43 21.30
CA LYS A 179 17.23 -5.99 20.81
C LYS A 179 17.04 -7.47 20.43
N ARG A 180 17.20 -7.80 19.15
CA ARG A 180 17.19 -9.18 18.62
C ARG A 180 18.48 -9.89 19.02
N SER A 181 18.43 -10.83 19.97
CA SER A 181 19.51 -11.79 20.20
C SER A 181 19.48 -12.88 19.11
N ARG A 182 20.39 -12.83 18.15
CA ARG A 182 20.58 -13.92 17.18
C ARG A 182 21.50 -14.98 17.80
N LYS A 183 20.93 -16.08 18.27
CA LYS A 183 21.70 -17.28 18.64
C LYS A 183 22.11 -18.01 17.34
N LYS A 184 23.38 -17.90 16.94
CA LYS A 184 23.95 -18.70 15.84
C LYS A 184 23.90 -20.18 16.25
N ARG A 185 23.23 -21.02 15.45
CA ARG A 185 23.39 -22.48 15.53
C ARG A 185 24.67 -22.82 14.79
N ARG A 186 25.69 -23.36 15.47
CA ARG A 186 26.84 -23.98 14.83
C ARG A 186 26.37 -25.31 14.23
N LYS A 187 26.64 -25.53 12.95
CA LYS A 187 26.54 -26.85 12.32
C LYS A 187 27.89 -27.53 12.58
N SER A 188 27.86 -28.74 13.09
CA SER A 188 29.04 -29.60 13.20
C SER A 188 29.32 -30.19 11.82
N ASP A 189 30.54 -30.02 11.33
CA ASP A 189 31.02 -30.67 10.11
C ASP A 189 31.49 -32.09 10.45
N GLN A 190 31.05 -33.05 9.64
CA GLN A 190 31.70 -34.34 9.37
C GLN A 190 32.12 -34.31 7.90
#